data_AF-A0A5S9QJ00-F1
#
_entry.id   AF-A0A5S9QJ00-F1
#
_cell.length_a   1.000
_cell.length_b   1.000
_cell.length_c   1.000
_cell.angle_alpha   90.00
_cell.angle_beta   90.00
_cell.angle_gamma   90.00
#
_symmetry.space_group_name_H-M   'P 1'
#
loop_
_entity.id
_entity.type
_entity.pdbx_description
1 polymer ?
#
loop_
_entity_poly.entity_id
_entity_poly.type
_entity_poly.pdbx_seq_one_letter_code
_entity_poly.pdbx_strand_id
1 'polypeptide(L)'
;MNITSGQFFAAAVSSSDPAFEIALEANSETNSAEGRRIIPSMVEKPVDELDMVKDGIDTIKKQGFGGVKKLFKKAVDKAMDEIADKPKPSPAKPDPLDPEFAHRLPHDVRVRYAAIEDIQDLEKSTDYYEYRGDSVYGILHKVADDLYREISFTVPTDEYVEKHFAAEAVGYSVRDWRREDARLHRMRVYFLSTDKAKAEKAAADANFDQIKHDFTSVDFSTCRDGLSTRFNFPELKLDPKSGELSLNFVTGWYLPLKTLEGRDIQYRWDALRVSVKQGDTLIRRKVCWSKNRGRYCIQTAKNIFELADGGYMAELQAGDYTLEIEIYNETIMSYPFTVQKIETTDSTNQYPHYFSLVSSYDDYARLEITAEHCLNLHYPLKRLVESKHSVDEINIEITMEKDGQAWPEWKHDHYQTNGLTETVKVNNTPAWTLAPLKLVFPFGDEPELHKANPAPDGRYRALLTVDGELFDTVNFEFKDGQVISQAFAGSATMPAEFVYTEEHTGVFIPLTK
;
A
#
# COMPACT_ATOMS: atom_id res chain seq x y z
N MET A 1 -11.03 -11.94 27.11
CA MET A 1 -11.75 -11.48 28.34
C MET A 1 -12.98 -10.67 27.90
N ASN A 2 -14.15 -10.75 28.54
CA ASN A 2 -15.44 -10.24 27.98
C ASN A 2 -15.75 -8.78 28.35
N ILE A 3 -16.28 -7.99 27.41
CA ILE A 3 -16.92 -6.68 27.71
C ILE A 3 -18.07 -6.90 28.68
N THR A 4 -18.18 -6.02 29.67
CA THR A 4 -19.25 -6.02 30.67
C THR A 4 -20.40 -5.09 30.26
N SER A 5 -21.64 -5.54 30.48
CA SER A 5 -22.81 -4.66 30.34
C SER A 5 -22.79 -3.55 31.40
N GLY A 6 -23.26 -2.35 31.06
CA GLY A 6 -23.30 -1.22 31.99
C GLY A 6 -23.48 0.13 31.31
N GLN A 7 -23.64 1.18 32.11
CA GLN A 7 -23.58 2.56 31.65
C GLN A 7 -22.16 3.10 31.85
N PHE A 8 -21.52 3.48 30.76
CA PHE A 8 -20.15 3.99 30.74
C PHE A 8 -20.14 5.46 30.38
N PHE A 9 -19.31 6.22 31.09
CA PHE A 9 -18.91 7.55 30.68
C PHE A 9 -17.63 7.47 29.85
N ALA A 10 -17.62 8.12 28.68
CA ALA A 10 -16.50 8.20 27.77
C ALA A 10 -15.86 9.60 27.84
N ALA A 11 -14.68 9.67 28.46
CA ALA A 11 -13.85 10.89 28.49
C ALA A 11 -12.92 10.93 27.29
N ALA A 12 -12.87 12.07 26.58
CA ALA A 12 -11.98 12.26 25.45
C ALA A 12 -10.58 12.67 25.90
N VAL A 13 -9.54 12.16 25.23
CA VAL A 13 -8.15 12.60 25.46
C VAL A 13 -7.92 14.00 24.87
N SER A 14 -8.49 14.30 23.70
CA SER A 14 -8.43 15.64 23.12
C SER A 14 -9.55 16.50 23.67
N SER A 15 -9.22 17.69 24.19
CA SER A 15 -10.20 18.65 24.71
C SER A 15 -11.17 19.16 23.66
N SER A 16 -10.85 18.98 22.38
CA SER A 16 -11.71 19.34 21.27
C SER A 16 -12.80 18.30 21.03
N ASP A 17 -12.61 17.04 21.42
CA ASP A 17 -13.59 15.98 21.18
C ASP A 17 -14.67 15.94 22.29
N PRO A 18 -15.96 15.74 21.96
CA PRO A 18 -17.01 15.70 22.97
C PRO A 18 -16.94 14.40 23.79
N ALA A 19 -17.13 14.51 25.10
CA ALA A 19 -17.46 13.36 25.94
C ALA A 19 -18.86 12.82 25.61
N PHE A 20 -19.09 11.54 25.88
CA PHE A 20 -20.39 10.90 25.70
C PHE A 20 -20.67 9.85 26.78
N GLU A 21 -21.91 9.42 26.88
CA GLU A 21 -22.34 8.26 27.65
C GLU A 21 -22.74 7.14 26.69
N ILE A 22 -22.48 5.90 27.08
CA ILE A 22 -22.89 4.72 26.32
C ILE A 22 -23.40 3.64 27.26
N ALA A 23 -24.61 3.14 26.99
CA ALA A 23 -25.09 1.92 27.61
C ALA A 23 -24.67 0.74 26.73
N LEU A 24 -23.84 -0.15 27.28
CA LEU A 24 -23.41 -1.38 26.62
C LEU A 24 -24.22 -2.57 27.13
N GLU A 25 -24.70 -3.38 26.20
CA GLU A 25 -25.34 -4.67 26.43
C GLU A 25 -24.44 -5.77 25.86
N ALA A 26 -23.72 -6.47 26.75
CA ALA A 26 -22.86 -7.57 26.39
C ALA A 26 -23.66 -8.86 26.13
N ASN A 27 -23.35 -9.52 25.03
CA ASN A 27 -23.79 -10.86 24.69
C ASN A 27 -22.62 -11.83 24.89
N SER A 28 -22.74 -12.67 25.92
CA SER A 28 -21.73 -13.67 26.28
C SER A 28 -21.64 -14.85 25.30
N GLU A 29 -22.70 -15.15 24.54
CA GLU A 29 -22.71 -16.25 23.56
C GLU A 29 -21.90 -15.90 22.31
N THR A 30 -21.95 -14.64 21.88
CA THR A 30 -21.27 -14.15 20.67
C THR A 30 -20.05 -13.28 20.96
N ASN A 31 -19.63 -13.21 22.23
CA ASN A 31 -18.55 -12.35 22.72
C ASN A 31 -18.58 -10.95 22.08
N SER A 32 -19.74 -10.31 22.13
CA SER A 32 -19.99 -9.01 21.48
C SER A 32 -20.77 -8.10 22.42
N ALA A 33 -20.72 -6.79 22.21
CA ALA A 33 -21.56 -5.84 22.91
C ALA A 33 -22.23 -4.87 21.92
N GLU A 34 -23.48 -4.51 22.18
CA GLU A 34 -24.16 -3.44 21.46
C GLU A 34 -24.38 -2.26 22.40
N GLY A 35 -24.30 -1.04 21.90
CA GLY A 35 -24.62 0.14 22.69
C GLY A 35 -25.03 1.35 21.89
N ARG A 36 -25.68 2.28 22.58
CA ARG A 36 -26.14 3.55 22.01
C ARG A 36 -25.40 4.71 22.66
N ARG A 37 -24.74 5.54 21.84
CA ARG A 37 -24.04 6.75 22.30
C ARG A 37 -25.02 7.90 22.54
N ILE A 38 -24.86 8.60 23.66
CA ILE A 38 -25.64 9.75 24.09
C ILE A 38 -24.68 10.89 24.45
N ILE A 39 -24.84 12.06 23.83
CA ILE A 39 -24.01 13.24 24.12
C ILE A 39 -24.73 14.08 25.19
N PRO A 40 -24.15 14.30 26.39
CA PRO A 40 -24.83 14.94 27.52
C PRO A 40 -25.35 16.38 27.29
N SER A 41 -24.91 17.07 26.24
CA SER A 41 -25.19 18.49 25.99
C SER A 41 -26.25 18.81 24.91
N MET A 42 -26.85 17.80 24.27
CA MET A 42 -27.96 17.98 23.32
C MET A 42 -29.17 17.14 23.69
N VAL A 43 -29.66 17.32 24.91
CA VAL A 43 -31.05 16.95 25.22
C VAL A 43 -31.93 17.85 24.36
N GLU A 44 -32.55 17.29 23.31
CA GLU A 44 -33.65 17.96 22.63
C GLU A 44 -34.64 18.39 23.71
N LYS A 45 -34.81 19.70 23.90
CA LYS A 45 -35.98 20.18 24.63
C LYS A 45 -37.18 19.60 23.88
N PRO A 46 -38.08 18.85 24.54
CA PRO A 46 -39.30 18.44 23.88
C PRO A 46 -39.96 19.72 23.34
N VAL A 47 -40.28 19.73 22.04
CA VAL A 47 -41.07 20.81 21.47
C VAL A 47 -42.42 20.74 22.17
N ASP A 48 -42.62 21.64 23.13
CA ASP A 48 -43.87 21.72 23.88
C ASP A 48 -44.96 22.07 22.85
N GLU A 49 -45.77 21.09 22.43
CA GLU A 49 -46.88 21.27 21.48
C GLU A 49 -47.82 22.41 21.93
N LEU A 50 -47.83 22.71 23.22
CA LEU A 50 -48.48 23.84 23.86
C LEU A 50 -48.01 25.23 23.39
N ASP A 51 -46.74 25.41 23.03
CA ASP A 51 -46.22 26.69 22.54
C ASP A 51 -46.66 26.97 21.09
N MET A 52 -46.72 25.94 20.24
CA MET A 52 -47.26 26.09 18.88
C MET A 52 -48.76 26.41 18.88
N VAL A 53 -49.52 25.84 19.83
CA VAL A 53 -50.95 26.12 20.00
C VAL A 53 -51.17 27.54 20.52
N LYS A 54 -50.35 28.01 21.46
CA LYS A 54 -50.41 29.40 21.96
C LYS A 54 -50.10 30.42 20.88
N ASP A 55 -49.05 30.19 20.09
CA ASP A 55 -48.66 31.11 19.01
C ASP A 55 -49.73 31.18 17.90
N GLY A 56 -50.40 30.05 17.62
CA GLY A 56 -51.56 29.99 16.73
C GLY A 56 -52.76 30.78 17.24
N ILE A 57 -53.09 30.66 18.53
CA ILE A 57 -54.18 31.40 19.17
C ILE A 57 -53.89 32.91 19.18
N ASP A 58 -52.65 33.31 19.47
CA ASP A 58 -52.26 34.73 19.51
C ASP A 58 -52.22 35.37 18.11
N THR A 59 -51.87 34.59 17.09
CA THR A 59 -51.93 35.03 15.69
C THR A 59 -53.37 35.27 15.23
N ILE A 60 -54.32 34.41 15.64
CA ILE A 60 -55.76 34.58 15.36
C ILE A 60 -56.30 35.80 16.11
N LYS A 61 -55.92 35.99 17.38
CA LYS A 61 -56.36 37.14 18.19
C LYS A 61 -55.85 38.48 17.65
N LYS A 62 -54.64 38.55 17.11
CA LYS A 62 -54.05 39.81 16.61
C LYS A 62 -54.45 40.16 15.18
N GLN A 63 -54.75 39.18 14.32
CA GLN A 63 -54.93 39.42 12.88
C GLN A 63 -56.29 38.97 12.32
N GLY A 64 -57.20 38.47 13.17
CA GLY A 64 -58.54 38.06 12.78
C GLY A 64 -58.54 37.06 11.62
N PHE A 65 -59.45 37.25 10.66
CA PHE A 65 -59.61 36.38 9.49
C PHE A 65 -58.34 36.29 8.61
N GLY A 66 -57.47 37.32 8.64
CA GLY A 66 -56.16 37.31 7.98
C GLY A 66 -55.17 36.34 8.64
N GLY A 67 -55.20 36.21 9.97
CA GLY A 67 -54.40 35.25 10.72
C GLY A 67 -54.84 33.80 10.46
N VAL A 68 -56.15 33.57 10.33
CA VAL A 68 -56.71 32.26 9.96
C VAL A 68 -56.25 31.83 8.56
N LYS A 69 -56.31 32.73 7.56
CA LYS A 69 -55.77 32.45 6.21
C LYS A 69 -54.29 32.10 6.23
N LYS A 70 -53.49 32.74 7.08
CA LYS A 70 -52.05 32.50 7.19
C LYS A 70 -51.75 31.15 7.83
N LEU A 71 -52.50 30.76 8.86
CA LEU A 71 -52.43 29.43 9.47
C LEU A 71 -52.90 28.33 8.52
N PHE A 72 -54.00 28.56 7.79
CA PHE A 72 -54.52 27.61 6.80
C PHE A 72 -53.53 27.44 5.65
N LYS A 73 -52.91 28.53 5.17
CA LYS A 73 -51.86 28.46 4.16
C LYS A 73 -50.65 27.68 4.68
N LYS A 74 -50.21 27.91 5.92
CA LYS A 74 -49.09 27.16 6.51
C LYS A 74 -49.39 25.68 6.70
N ALA A 75 -50.63 25.32 7.04
CA ALA A 75 -51.09 23.94 7.17
C ALA A 75 -51.25 23.26 5.81
N VAL A 76 -51.76 23.97 4.80
CA VAL A 76 -51.87 23.48 3.42
C VAL A 76 -50.49 23.34 2.79
N ASP A 77 -49.57 24.29 2.99
CA ASP A 77 -48.19 24.20 2.51
C ASP A 77 -47.49 23.00 3.16
N LYS A 78 -47.70 22.76 4.46
CA LYS A 78 -47.17 21.58 5.16
C LYS A 78 -47.77 20.27 4.67
N ALA A 79 -49.09 20.22 4.42
CA ALA A 79 -49.76 19.05 3.87
C ALA A 79 -49.37 18.79 2.41
N MET A 80 -49.12 19.84 1.62
CA MET A 80 -48.63 19.74 0.25
C MET A 80 -47.16 19.29 0.20
N ASP A 81 -46.33 19.69 1.18
CA ASP A 81 -44.97 19.17 1.38
C ASP A 81 -44.95 17.68 1.81
N GLU A 82 -46.01 17.19 2.48
CA GLU A 82 -46.18 15.77 2.85
C GLU A 82 -46.76 14.93 1.70
N ILE A 83 -47.53 15.53 0.78
CA ILE A 83 -48.10 14.85 -0.42
C ILE A 83 -47.12 14.86 -1.60
N ALA A 84 -46.24 15.86 -1.69
CA ALA A 84 -45.14 15.87 -2.65
C ALA A 84 -44.02 14.95 -2.16
N ASP A 85 -44.15 13.66 -2.49
CA ASP A 85 -43.20 12.58 -2.24
C ASP A 85 -41.89 12.76 -3.05
N LYS A 86 -41.31 13.97 -3.03
CA LYS A 86 -39.93 14.20 -3.38
C LYS A 86 -39.13 13.97 -2.11
N PRO A 87 -38.20 13.00 -2.08
CA PRO A 87 -37.28 12.91 -0.96
C PRO A 87 -36.63 14.29 -0.81
N LYS A 88 -36.87 14.96 0.31
CA LYS A 88 -36.08 16.13 0.67
C LYS A 88 -34.62 15.69 0.54
N PRO A 89 -33.78 16.38 -0.24
CA PRO A 89 -32.36 16.07 -0.24
C PRO A 89 -31.95 16.08 1.22
N SER A 90 -31.44 14.95 1.69
CA SER A 90 -30.92 14.88 3.04
C SER A 90 -29.95 16.05 3.19
N PRO A 91 -30.04 16.85 4.27
CA PRO A 91 -29.07 17.91 4.47
C PRO A 91 -27.68 17.32 4.28
N ALA A 92 -26.83 17.98 3.48
CA ALA A 92 -25.48 17.50 3.19
C ALA A 92 -24.85 17.06 4.51
N LYS A 93 -24.49 15.76 4.60
CA LYS A 93 -23.90 15.25 5.82
C LYS A 93 -22.62 16.06 6.04
N PRO A 94 -22.51 16.80 7.15
CA PRO A 94 -21.34 17.63 7.37
C PRO A 94 -20.09 16.75 7.44
N ASP A 95 -18.99 17.22 6.85
CA ASP A 95 -17.77 16.44 6.79
C ASP A 95 -17.16 16.28 8.20
N PRO A 96 -16.84 15.05 8.64
CA PRO A 96 -16.30 14.83 9.98
C PRO A 96 -14.85 15.30 10.18
N LEU A 97 -14.14 15.67 9.11
CA LEU A 97 -12.84 16.35 9.13
C LEU A 97 -12.97 17.88 9.06
N ASP A 98 -14.15 18.42 8.75
CA ASP A 98 -14.39 19.85 8.81
C ASP A 98 -14.28 20.34 10.27
N PRO A 99 -13.38 21.28 10.60
CA PRO A 99 -13.24 21.81 11.96
C PRO A 99 -14.55 22.32 12.58
N GLU A 100 -15.52 22.76 11.78
CA GLU A 100 -16.83 23.25 12.25
C GLU A 100 -17.76 22.12 12.72
N PHE A 101 -17.63 20.93 12.13
CA PHE A 101 -18.53 19.78 12.36
C PHE A 101 -17.83 18.55 12.94
N ALA A 102 -16.51 18.61 13.03
CA ALA A 102 -15.57 17.66 13.62
C ALA A 102 -15.97 17.12 15.00
N HIS A 103 -16.80 17.87 15.71
CA HIS A 103 -17.25 17.59 17.08
C HIS A 103 -18.62 16.90 17.13
N ARG A 104 -19.28 16.66 15.99
CA ARG A 104 -20.59 16.00 15.95
C ARG A 104 -20.43 14.50 15.77
N LEU A 105 -20.28 13.77 16.88
CA LEU A 105 -20.74 12.38 16.87
C LEU A 105 -22.24 12.44 16.54
N PRO A 106 -22.75 11.72 15.52
CA PRO A 106 -24.19 11.72 15.26
C PRO A 106 -24.93 11.31 16.54
N HIS A 107 -26.05 11.97 16.86
CA HIS A 107 -26.91 11.49 17.94
C HIS A 107 -27.42 10.11 17.57
N ASP A 108 -27.48 9.19 18.54
CA ASP A 108 -28.01 7.83 18.34
C ASP A 108 -27.21 6.94 17.37
N VAL A 109 -25.88 6.98 17.45
CA VAL A 109 -25.06 5.94 16.80
C VAL A 109 -25.16 4.67 17.63
N ARG A 110 -25.83 3.66 17.06
CA ARG A 110 -25.69 2.27 17.53
C ARG A 110 -24.33 1.76 17.14
N VAL A 111 -23.62 1.23 18.12
CA VAL A 111 -22.30 0.64 17.93
C VAL A 111 -22.37 -0.81 18.36
N ARG A 112 -21.94 -1.70 17.47
CA ARG A 112 -21.80 -3.12 17.76
C ARG A 112 -20.32 -3.46 17.79
N TYR A 113 -19.83 -3.74 19.00
CA TYR A 113 -18.48 -4.23 19.27
C TYR A 113 -18.49 -5.75 19.14
N ALA A 114 -17.70 -6.30 18.21
CA ALA A 114 -17.50 -7.73 18.04
C ALA A 114 -16.06 -8.08 18.44
N ALA A 115 -15.85 -9.16 19.19
CA ALA A 115 -14.51 -9.61 19.51
C ALA A 115 -13.72 -9.92 18.24
N ILE A 116 -12.45 -9.53 18.24
CA ILE A 116 -11.50 -9.85 17.18
C ILE A 116 -10.89 -11.21 17.52
N GLU A 117 -10.96 -12.17 16.60
CA GLU A 117 -10.29 -13.47 16.71
C GLU A 117 -8.78 -13.33 16.58
N ASP A 118 -8.03 -14.15 17.32
CA ASP A 118 -6.58 -14.26 17.20
C ASP A 118 -6.24 -14.87 15.84
N ILE A 119 -5.37 -14.19 15.11
CA ILE A 119 -5.00 -14.58 13.75
C ILE A 119 -4.24 -15.92 13.69
N GLN A 120 -3.49 -16.25 14.73
CA GLN A 120 -2.72 -17.48 14.83
C GLN A 120 -3.57 -18.64 15.37
N ASP A 121 -4.68 -18.33 16.04
CA ASP A 121 -5.61 -19.30 16.63
C ASP A 121 -7.04 -18.76 16.61
N LEU A 122 -7.76 -19.01 15.50
CA LEU A 122 -9.11 -18.49 15.29
C LEU A 122 -10.14 -19.00 16.32
N GLU A 123 -9.80 -20.00 17.14
CA GLU A 123 -10.63 -20.46 18.25
C GLU A 123 -10.51 -19.57 19.49
N LYS A 124 -9.54 -18.65 19.51
CA LYS A 124 -9.32 -17.68 20.59
C LYS A 124 -9.74 -16.29 20.18
N SER A 125 -10.48 -15.61 21.05
CA SER A 125 -10.69 -14.17 20.93
C SER A 125 -9.52 -13.40 21.56
N THR A 126 -9.08 -12.35 20.90
CA THR A 126 -8.21 -11.32 21.47
C THR A 126 -8.97 -10.49 22.51
N ASP A 127 -8.26 -9.59 23.21
CA ASP A 127 -8.87 -8.60 24.11
C ASP A 127 -9.30 -7.31 23.38
N TYR A 128 -9.28 -7.32 22.05
CA TYR A 128 -9.75 -6.24 21.20
C TYR A 128 -11.14 -6.56 20.64
N TYR A 129 -11.95 -5.52 20.55
CA TYR A 129 -13.27 -5.55 19.94
C TYR A 129 -13.32 -4.53 18.82
N GLU A 130 -13.77 -4.92 17.63
CA GLU A 130 -14.00 -3.97 16.55
C GLU A 130 -15.44 -3.53 16.48
N TYR A 131 -15.67 -2.30 16.04
CA TYR A 131 -16.98 -1.85 15.63
C TYR A 131 -16.91 -1.11 14.31
N ARG A 132 -18.01 -1.15 13.56
CA ARG A 132 -18.10 -0.55 12.23
C ARG A 132 -19.48 0.07 12.01
N GLY A 133 -19.47 1.29 11.49
CA GLY A 133 -20.62 2.01 10.95
C GLY A 133 -20.25 2.67 9.62
N ASP A 134 -21.23 3.36 9.01
CA ASP A 134 -21.07 3.92 7.65
C ASP A 134 -19.98 4.99 7.54
N SER A 135 -19.76 5.77 8.60
CA SER A 135 -18.79 6.88 8.62
C SER A 135 -17.76 6.78 9.75
N VAL A 136 -17.86 5.75 10.60
CA VAL A 136 -16.98 5.57 11.75
C VAL A 136 -16.68 4.10 11.96
N TYR A 137 -15.45 3.79 12.31
CA TYR A 137 -15.05 2.48 12.78
C TYR A 137 -14.04 2.66 13.90
N GLY A 138 -13.77 1.59 14.63
CA GLY A 138 -12.81 1.68 15.71
C GLY A 138 -12.67 0.39 16.47
N ILE A 139 -11.84 0.46 17.49
CA ILE A 139 -11.51 -0.65 18.37
C ILE A 139 -11.70 -0.24 19.81
N LEU A 140 -12.23 -1.15 20.61
CA LEU A 140 -12.33 -1.06 22.06
C LEU A 140 -11.48 -2.16 22.67
N HIS A 141 -10.68 -1.84 23.68
CA HIS A 141 -9.91 -2.82 24.42
C HIS A 141 -9.81 -2.44 25.89
N LYS A 142 -9.68 -3.43 26.76
CA LYS A 142 -9.62 -3.24 28.20
C LYS A 142 -8.20 -2.79 28.60
N VAL A 143 -8.10 -1.71 29.37
CA VAL A 143 -6.83 -1.19 29.90
C VAL A 143 -6.65 -1.56 31.37
N ALA A 144 -7.75 -1.56 32.13
CA ALA A 144 -7.80 -2.02 33.51
C ALA A 144 -9.22 -2.52 33.85
N ASP A 145 -9.42 -3.06 35.05
CA ASP A 145 -10.77 -3.38 35.53
C ASP A 145 -11.68 -2.16 35.45
N ASP A 146 -12.85 -2.28 34.82
CA ASP A 146 -13.76 -1.16 34.56
C ASP A 146 -13.08 0.07 33.93
N LEU A 147 -12.16 -0.15 32.99
CA LEU A 147 -11.57 0.91 32.18
C LEU A 147 -11.22 0.37 30.80
N TYR A 148 -11.88 0.90 29.78
CA TYR A 148 -11.65 0.54 28.40
C TYR A 148 -11.12 1.75 27.64
N ARG A 149 -10.26 1.52 26.64
CA ARG A 149 -9.81 2.54 25.71
C ARG A 149 -10.42 2.26 24.34
N GLU A 150 -11.17 3.24 23.85
CA GLU A 150 -11.71 3.24 22.51
C GLU A 150 -10.83 4.11 21.61
N ILE A 151 -10.41 3.54 20.48
CA ILE A 151 -9.76 4.25 19.39
C ILE A 151 -10.72 4.25 18.22
N SER A 152 -11.14 5.44 17.79
CA SER A 152 -12.14 5.61 16.73
C SER A 152 -11.57 6.42 15.58
N PHE A 153 -11.97 6.06 14.37
CA PHE A 153 -11.59 6.73 13.15
C PHE A 153 -12.86 7.14 12.41
N THR A 154 -12.90 8.40 11.98
CA THR A 154 -14.02 8.88 11.14
C THR A 154 -13.55 9.10 9.72
N VAL A 155 -14.38 8.63 8.79
CA VAL A 155 -14.14 8.62 7.36
C VAL A 155 -14.62 9.95 6.78
N PRO A 156 -13.80 10.69 6.01
CA PRO A 156 -14.24 11.89 5.31
C PRO A 156 -15.31 11.57 4.26
N THR A 157 -16.04 12.60 3.86
CA THR A 157 -16.96 12.54 2.72
C THR A 157 -16.20 12.57 1.41
N ASP A 158 -16.82 12.04 0.35
CA ASP A 158 -16.25 12.00 -1.00
C ASP A 158 -15.86 13.40 -1.48
N GLU A 159 -16.72 14.39 -1.25
CA GLU A 159 -16.50 15.78 -1.62
C GLU A 159 -15.24 16.37 -0.96
N TYR A 160 -15.00 16.04 0.31
CA TYR A 160 -13.80 16.49 1.02
C TYR A 160 -12.55 15.83 0.45
N VAL A 161 -12.61 14.53 0.20
CA VAL A 161 -11.48 13.78 -0.33
C VAL A 161 -11.15 14.21 -1.76
N GLU A 162 -12.12 14.35 -2.65
CA GLU A 162 -11.90 14.85 -4.01
C GLU A 162 -11.30 16.27 -4.01
N LYS A 163 -11.71 17.11 -3.06
CA LYS A 163 -11.22 18.48 -2.94
C LYS A 163 -9.82 18.59 -2.37
N HIS A 164 -9.51 17.79 -1.35
CA HIS A 164 -8.28 17.94 -0.55
C HIS A 164 -7.23 16.85 -0.81
N PHE A 165 -7.63 15.73 -1.42
CA PHE A 165 -6.85 14.52 -1.66
C PHE A 165 -7.22 13.90 -3.03
N ALA A 166 -7.26 14.74 -4.06
CA ALA A 166 -7.67 14.34 -5.41
C ALA A 166 -6.79 13.22 -6.00
N ALA A 167 -5.51 13.16 -5.63
CA ALA A 167 -4.57 12.14 -6.10
C ALA A 167 -4.80 10.78 -5.45
N GLU A 168 -5.42 10.78 -4.27
CA GLU A 168 -5.83 9.61 -3.50
C GLU A 168 -7.21 9.07 -3.94
N ALA A 169 -7.97 9.84 -4.73
CA ALA A 169 -9.28 9.51 -5.32
C ALA A 169 -9.26 8.46 -6.41
N VAL A 170 -8.91 7.23 -6.02
CA VAL A 170 -8.81 6.09 -6.92
C VAL A 170 -9.71 4.95 -6.48
N GLY A 171 -10.79 4.74 -7.24
CA GLY A 171 -11.68 3.59 -7.11
C GLY A 171 -13.02 3.85 -7.78
N TYR A 172 -13.63 2.81 -8.36
CA TYR A 172 -14.97 2.88 -8.97
C TYR A 172 -16.10 2.99 -7.94
N SER A 173 -15.79 2.78 -6.65
CA SER A 173 -16.72 3.04 -5.56
C SER A 173 -16.03 3.82 -4.45
N VAL A 174 -16.67 4.91 -4.04
CA VAL A 174 -16.41 5.68 -2.82
C VAL A 174 -16.52 4.87 -1.51
N ARG A 175 -16.66 3.54 -1.60
CA ARG A 175 -16.57 2.61 -0.46
C ARG A 175 -15.21 1.93 -0.37
N ASP A 176 -14.28 2.22 -1.28
CA ASP A 176 -12.92 1.65 -1.31
C ASP A 176 -11.87 2.55 -0.60
N TRP A 177 -12.31 3.65 0.01
CA TRP A 177 -11.56 4.53 0.93
C TRP A 177 -11.21 3.89 2.28
N ARG A 178 -10.80 2.63 2.27
CA ARG A 178 -10.80 1.82 3.47
C ARG A 178 -9.55 2.08 4.33
N ARG A 179 -9.88 2.34 5.60
CA ARG A 179 -9.28 2.02 6.92
C ARG A 179 -7.83 2.41 7.28
N GLU A 180 -7.75 3.01 8.47
CA GLU A 180 -6.60 3.35 9.31
C GLU A 180 -5.46 4.14 8.65
N ASP A 181 -5.79 5.04 7.73
CA ASP A 181 -4.86 6.10 7.36
C ASP A 181 -5.03 7.33 8.26
N ALA A 182 -4.10 7.54 9.17
CA ALA A 182 -4.11 8.73 10.03
C ALA A 182 -3.93 10.05 9.25
N ARG A 183 -3.55 10.00 7.96
CA ARG A 183 -3.51 11.16 7.06
C ARG A 183 -4.90 11.50 6.49
N LEU A 184 -5.76 10.49 6.29
CA LEU A 184 -7.10 10.67 5.70
C LEU A 184 -8.23 10.59 6.73
N HIS A 185 -8.00 9.96 7.87
CA HIS A 185 -9.02 9.75 8.91
C HIS A 185 -8.66 10.50 10.18
N ARG A 186 -9.67 11.10 10.80
CA ARG A 186 -9.51 11.67 12.14
C ARG A 186 -9.58 10.56 13.18
N MET A 187 -8.44 10.28 13.81
CA MET A 187 -8.35 9.43 14.98
C MET A 187 -8.84 10.17 16.23
N ARG A 188 -9.66 9.54 17.07
CA ARG A 188 -10.04 10.01 18.40
C ARG A 188 -9.82 8.90 19.42
N VAL A 189 -9.46 9.30 20.63
CA VAL A 189 -9.18 8.39 21.75
C VAL A 189 -10.10 8.73 22.91
N TYR A 190 -10.81 7.72 23.41
CA TYR A 190 -11.69 7.83 24.56
C TYR A 190 -11.35 6.79 25.62
N PHE A 191 -11.50 7.16 26.89
CA PHE A 191 -11.50 6.23 28.03
C PHE A 191 -12.91 6.07 28.56
N LEU A 192 -13.38 4.82 28.61
CA LEU A 192 -14.73 4.43 29.03
C LEU A 192 -14.66 3.73 30.39
N SER A 193 -15.47 4.18 31.35
CA SER A 193 -15.56 3.62 32.70
C SER A 193 -16.95 3.85 33.29
N THR A 194 -17.45 2.97 34.15
CA THR A 194 -18.67 3.25 34.93
C THR A 194 -18.43 4.34 36.00
N ASP A 195 -17.18 4.49 36.44
CA ASP A 195 -16.72 5.63 37.24
C ASP A 195 -16.24 6.78 36.32
N LYS A 196 -16.99 7.88 36.31
CA LYS A 196 -16.68 9.09 35.54
C LYS A 196 -15.32 9.69 35.90
N ALA A 197 -14.99 9.81 37.19
CA ALA A 197 -13.75 10.44 37.63
C ALA A 197 -12.52 9.63 37.18
N LYS A 198 -12.68 8.31 37.12
CA LYS A 198 -11.65 7.40 36.61
C LYS A 198 -11.42 7.53 35.11
N ALA A 199 -12.49 7.63 34.31
CA ALA A 199 -12.38 7.91 32.87
C ALA A 199 -11.71 9.27 32.62
N GLU A 200 -12.16 10.33 33.32
CA GLU A 200 -11.60 11.68 33.18
C GLU A 200 -10.13 11.74 33.57
N LYS A 201 -9.75 11.08 34.66
CA LYS A 201 -8.34 10.98 35.08
C LYS A 201 -7.50 10.25 34.03
N ALA A 202 -7.96 9.08 33.56
CA ALA A 202 -7.23 8.32 32.54
C ALA A 202 -7.06 9.11 31.24
N ALA A 203 -8.08 9.86 30.81
CA ALA A 203 -8.00 10.71 29.64
C ALA A 203 -7.05 11.91 29.83
N ALA A 204 -7.03 12.52 31.02
CA ALA A 204 -6.13 13.63 31.34
C ALA A 204 -4.65 13.20 31.47
N ASP A 205 -4.41 11.99 31.97
CA ASP A 205 -3.07 11.42 32.13
C ASP A 205 -2.52 10.84 30.81
N ALA A 206 -3.36 10.68 29.77
CA ALA A 206 -2.99 10.08 28.50
C ALA A 206 -2.27 11.04 27.55
N ASN A 207 -1.25 10.53 26.86
CA ASN A 207 -0.58 11.24 25.76
C ASN A 207 -1.15 10.79 24.41
N PHE A 208 -1.92 11.66 23.75
CA PHE A 208 -2.54 11.36 22.46
C PHE A 208 -1.52 10.95 21.38
N ASP A 209 -0.41 11.67 21.26
CA ASP A 209 0.59 11.43 20.21
C ASP A 209 1.29 10.10 20.42
N GLN A 210 1.58 9.74 21.67
CA GLN A 210 2.14 8.42 22.00
C GLN A 210 1.14 7.31 21.66
N ILE A 211 -0.13 7.45 22.03
CA ILE A 211 -1.16 6.45 21.71
C ILE A 211 -1.31 6.30 20.20
N LYS A 212 -1.29 7.41 19.45
CA LYS A 212 -1.34 7.40 17.99
C LYS A 212 -0.14 6.67 17.39
N HIS A 213 1.06 6.94 17.90
CA HIS A 213 2.28 6.27 17.47
C HIS A 213 2.19 4.77 17.77
N ASP A 214 1.93 4.37 19.02
CA ASP A 214 1.90 2.96 19.43
C ASP A 214 0.87 2.13 18.63
N PHE A 215 -0.26 2.76 18.29
CA PHE A 215 -1.33 2.10 17.55
C PHE A 215 -1.08 2.01 16.04
N THR A 216 -0.30 2.92 15.46
CA THR A 216 -0.08 3.00 14.01
C THR A 216 1.34 2.68 13.56
N SER A 217 2.26 2.44 14.50
CA SER A 217 3.62 2.01 14.22
C SER A 217 3.77 0.50 14.37
N VAL A 218 4.61 -0.08 13.52
CA VAL A 218 4.85 -1.52 13.48
C VAL A 218 5.86 -1.95 14.54
N ASP A 219 5.62 -3.11 15.16
CA ASP A 219 6.61 -3.76 16.02
C ASP A 219 7.46 -4.74 15.20
N PHE A 220 8.64 -4.28 14.79
CA PHE A 220 9.60 -5.08 14.03
C PHE A 220 10.15 -6.28 14.81
N SER A 221 9.98 -6.35 16.14
CA SER A 221 10.37 -7.53 16.92
C SER A 221 9.43 -8.71 16.68
N THR A 222 8.24 -8.47 16.13
CA THR A 222 7.24 -9.50 15.81
C THR A 222 7.41 -10.13 14.43
N CYS A 223 8.43 -9.74 13.67
CA CYS A 223 8.82 -10.47 12.47
C CYS A 223 9.19 -11.92 12.84
N ARG A 224 9.02 -12.85 11.89
CA ARG A 224 9.32 -14.28 12.12
C ARG A 224 10.74 -14.45 12.70
N ASP A 225 10.84 -15.04 13.89
CA ASP A 225 12.06 -15.40 14.64
C ASP A 225 13.35 -14.68 14.20
N GLY A 226 13.43 -13.38 14.49
CA GLY A 226 14.65 -12.57 14.29
C GLY A 226 15.03 -12.30 12.83
N LEU A 227 14.15 -12.59 11.87
CA LEU A 227 14.37 -12.32 10.45
C LEU A 227 13.88 -10.92 10.09
N SER A 228 14.68 -10.20 9.31
CA SER A 228 14.30 -8.90 8.78
C SER A 228 13.22 -9.03 7.70
N THR A 229 12.29 -8.07 7.67
CA THR A 229 11.34 -7.91 6.56
C THR A 229 12.07 -7.80 5.24
N ARG A 230 11.54 -8.46 4.21
CA ARG A 230 12.11 -8.45 2.86
C ARG A 230 11.01 -8.35 1.82
N PHE A 231 11.38 -7.84 0.66
CA PHE A 231 10.49 -7.68 -0.48
C PHE A 231 11.11 -8.20 -1.76
N ASN A 232 10.26 -8.39 -2.75
CA ASN A 232 10.66 -8.74 -4.11
C ASN A 232 10.98 -7.44 -4.83
N PHE A 233 11.92 -7.50 -5.76
CA PHE A 233 12.16 -6.38 -6.66
C PHE A 233 10.82 -5.87 -7.26
N PRO A 234 10.51 -4.56 -7.19
CA PRO A 234 9.29 -4.04 -7.76
C PRO A 234 9.33 -4.16 -9.28
N GLU A 235 8.44 -4.97 -9.85
CA GLU A 235 8.28 -5.11 -11.29
C GLU A 235 7.53 -3.91 -11.89
N LEU A 236 8.16 -2.73 -11.80
CA LEU A 236 7.65 -1.49 -12.37
C LEU A 236 7.62 -1.61 -13.90
N LYS A 237 6.45 -1.35 -14.48
CA LYS A 237 6.24 -1.32 -15.93
C LYS A 237 5.93 0.10 -16.35
N LEU A 238 6.73 0.61 -17.27
CA LEU A 238 6.54 1.92 -17.88
C LEU A 238 6.07 1.72 -19.33
N ASP A 239 4.97 2.36 -19.72
CA ASP A 239 4.63 2.50 -21.14
C ASP A 239 5.65 3.45 -21.79
N PRO A 240 6.44 3.01 -22.77
CA PRO A 240 7.50 3.81 -23.34
C PRO A 240 6.97 4.95 -24.23
N LYS A 241 5.68 4.97 -24.59
CA LYS A 241 5.08 6.03 -25.41
C LYS A 241 4.44 7.10 -24.54
N SER A 242 3.74 6.71 -23.48
CA SER A 242 3.02 7.67 -22.63
C SER A 242 3.75 8.03 -21.33
N GLY A 243 4.69 7.21 -20.87
CA GLY A 243 5.26 7.37 -19.52
C GLY A 243 4.33 6.85 -18.41
N GLU A 244 3.28 6.09 -18.76
CA GLU A 244 2.39 5.45 -17.79
C GLU A 244 3.13 4.39 -16.98
N LEU A 245 3.22 4.59 -15.67
CA LEU A 245 3.80 3.65 -14.72
C LEU A 245 2.72 2.74 -14.13
N SER A 246 3.00 1.45 -14.06
CA SER A 246 2.17 0.46 -13.37
C SER A 246 2.99 -0.53 -12.54
N LEU A 247 2.38 -1.06 -11.48
CA LEU A 247 2.90 -2.12 -10.62
C LEU A 247 1.76 -3.05 -10.24
N ASN A 248 1.80 -4.30 -10.68
CA ASN A 248 0.69 -5.23 -10.47
C ASN A 248 0.76 -5.93 -9.11
N PHE A 249 1.95 -6.35 -8.70
CA PHE A 249 2.15 -7.16 -7.51
C PHE A 249 3.38 -6.73 -6.74
N VAL A 250 3.28 -6.90 -5.43
CA VAL A 250 4.39 -6.84 -4.48
C VAL A 250 4.36 -8.13 -3.67
N THR A 251 5.52 -8.72 -3.43
CA THR A 251 5.69 -9.90 -2.60
C THR A 251 6.60 -9.55 -1.42
N GLY A 252 6.16 -9.86 -0.22
CA GLY A 252 6.90 -9.61 1.02
C GLY A 252 7.08 -10.87 1.85
N TRP A 253 8.21 -10.97 2.54
CA TRP A 253 8.55 -12.05 3.47
C TRP A 253 8.81 -11.45 4.85
N TYR A 254 8.52 -12.24 5.89
CA TYR A 254 8.81 -11.93 7.29
C TYR A 254 8.30 -10.56 7.74
N LEU A 255 7.11 -10.19 7.27
CA LEU A 255 6.46 -8.93 7.61
C LEU A 255 6.15 -8.90 9.12
N PRO A 256 6.20 -7.73 9.78
CA PRO A 256 5.83 -7.58 11.18
C PRO A 256 4.37 -8.00 11.36
N LEU A 257 4.09 -8.70 12.45
CA LEU A 257 2.76 -9.25 12.71
C LEU A 257 1.91 -8.33 13.58
N LYS A 258 2.53 -7.44 14.37
CA LYS A 258 1.83 -6.60 15.36
C LYS A 258 2.26 -5.14 15.31
N THR A 259 1.40 -4.25 15.78
CA THR A 259 1.75 -2.86 16.12
C THR A 259 2.51 -2.82 17.46
N LEU A 260 3.12 -1.67 17.82
CA LEU A 260 3.76 -1.49 19.13
C LEU A 260 2.78 -1.68 20.30
N GLU A 261 1.51 -1.35 20.10
CA GLU A 261 0.41 -1.63 21.04
C GLU A 261 0.08 -3.14 21.18
N GLY A 262 0.66 -4.01 20.35
CA GLY A 262 0.47 -5.47 20.41
C GLY A 262 -0.74 -5.99 19.65
N ARG A 263 -1.42 -5.14 18.88
CA ARG A 263 -2.53 -5.52 18.00
C ARG A 263 -2.01 -6.19 16.74
N ASP A 264 -2.64 -7.28 16.30
CA ASP A 264 -2.31 -7.91 15.03
C ASP A 264 -2.51 -6.93 13.85
N ILE A 265 -1.56 -6.95 12.91
CA ILE A 265 -1.61 -6.20 11.66
C ILE A 265 -2.49 -6.96 10.68
N GLN A 266 -3.70 -6.45 10.46
CA GLN A 266 -4.67 -7.05 9.57
C GLN A 266 -4.69 -6.33 8.21
N TYR A 267 -4.28 -7.01 7.12
CA TYR A 267 -4.30 -6.41 5.76
C TYR A 267 -5.69 -6.29 5.13
N ARG A 268 -6.75 -6.68 5.83
CA ARG A 268 -8.13 -6.31 5.47
C ARG A 268 -8.44 -4.85 5.75
N TRP A 269 -7.52 -4.15 6.42
CA TRP A 269 -7.62 -2.77 6.86
C TRP A 269 -6.58 -1.87 6.21
N ASP A 270 -6.16 -2.20 4.98
CA ASP A 270 -5.42 -1.25 4.13
C ASP A 270 -4.07 -0.81 4.73
N ALA A 271 -3.51 -1.69 5.58
CA ALA A 271 -2.28 -1.42 6.30
C ALA A 271 -1.09 -1.29 5.33
N LEU A 272 -1.02 -2.12 4.28
CA LEU A 272 0.06 -2.04 3.28
C LEU A 272 -0.30 -1.07 2.15
N ARG A 273 0.53 -0.06 1.96
CA ARG A 273 0.39 0.97 0.94
C ARG A 273 1.63 1.00 0.08
N VAL A 274 1.44 1.27 -1.20
CA VAL A 274 2.51 1.54 -2.14
C VAL A 274 2.33 2.96 -2.63
N SER A 275 3.36 3.78 -2.51
CA SER A 275 3.34 5.16 -2.98
C SER A 275 4.48 5.44 -3.94
N VAL A 276 4.24 6.37 -4.86
CA VAL A 276 5.27 6.97 -5.72
C VAL A 276 5.37 8.43 -5.32
N LYS A 277 6.60 8.85 -5.00
CA LYS A 277 6.93 10.21 -4.61
C LYS A 277 7.98 10.81 -5.53
N GLN A 278 7.97 12.14 -5.65
CA GLN A 278 9.02 12.93 -6.28
C GLN A 278 9.53 13.94 -5.23
N GLY A 279 10.70 13.65 -4.64
CA GLY A 279 11.11 14.30 -3.39
C GLY A 279 10.05 14.07 -2.31
N ASP A 280 9.61 15.14 -1.65
CA ASP A 280 8.55 15.09 -0.62
C ASP A 280 7.12 15.06 -1.21
N THR A 281 6.97 15.20 -2.54
CA THR A 281 5.66 15.30 -3.18
C THR A 281 5.10 13.92 -3.45
N LEU A 282 3.93 13.61 -2.88
CA LEU A 282 3.18 12.40 -3.21
C LEU A 282 2.58 12.54 -4.61
N ILE A 283 2.99 11.65 -5.53
CA ILE A 283 2.43 11.58 -6.89
C ILE A 283 1.21 10.67 -6.89
N ARG A 284 1.36 9.48 -6.32
CA ARG A 284 0.28 8.50 -6.18
C ARG A 284 0.48 7.65 -4.96
N ARG A 285 -0.62 7.19 -4.36
CA ARG A 285 -0.64 6.09 -3.40
C ARG A 285 -1.71 5.08 -3.78
N LYS A 286 -1.42 3.80 -3.61
CA LYS A 286 -2.35 2.69 -3.74
C LYS A 286 -2.31 1.81 -2.50
N VAL A 287 -3.46 1.31 -2.11
CA VAL A 287 -3.59 0.25 -1.12
C VAL A 287 -3.46 -1.10 -1.82
N CYS A 288 -2.79 -2.05 -1.17
CA CYS A 288 -2.60 -3.38 -1.72
C CYS A 288 -3.45 -4.43 -0.99
N TRP A 289 -3.89 -5.45 -1.73
CA TRP A 289 -4.73 -6.52 -1.22
C TRP A 289 -3.96 -7.83 -1.22
N SER A 290 -4.07 -8.64 -0.17
CA SER A 290 -3.54 -10.01 -0.24
C SER A 290 -4.27 -10.80 -1.33
N LYS A 291 -3.52 -11.36 -2.29
CA LYS A 291 -4.06 -12.19 -3.37
C LYS A 291 -4.74 -13.46 -2.83
N ASN A 292 -4.37 -13.88 -1.62
CA ASN A 292 -4.98 -15.02 -0.93
C ASN A 292 -6.34 -14.63 -0.34
N ARG A 293 -7.35 -14.49 -1.20
CA ARG A 293 -8.75 -14.31 -0.80
C ARG A 293 -9.11 -15.36 0.26
N GLY A 294 -9.40 -14.92 1.47
CA GLY A 294 -9.83 -15.79 2.59
C GLY A 294 -8.83 -15.93 3.74
N ARG A 295 -7.54 -15.62 3.58
CA ARG A 295 -6.60 -15.59 4.73
C ARG A 295 -6.58 -14.19 5.34
N TYR A 296 -6.92 -14.08 6.62
CA TYR A 296 -7.11 -12.81 7.34
C TYR A 296 -5.80 -12.09 7.68
N CYS A 297 -4.63 -12.66 7.34
CA CYS A 297 -3.35 -12.31 7.93
C CYS A 297 -2.12 -12.58 7.06
N ILE A 298 -0.99 -12.03 7.52
CA ILE A 298 0.38 -12.34 7.10
C ILE A 298 0.67 -13.81 7.37
N GLN A 299 1.16 -14.51 6.36
CA GLN A 299 1.88 -15.76 6.59
C GLN A 299 3.29 -15.43 7.04
N THR A 300 3.79 -16.19 8.01
CA THR A 300 5.15 -16.03 8.53
C THR A 300 6.23 -16.22 7.46
N ALA A 301 5.92 -16.83 6.30
CA ALA A 301 6.89 -17.06 5.22
C ALA A 301 6.80 -16.02 4.10
N LYS A 302 5.75 -16.06 3.28
CA LYS A 302 5.64 -15.30 2.02
C LYS A 302 4.22 -14.79 1.79
N ASN A 303 4.09 -13.54 1.40
CA ASN A 303 2.82 -12.88 1.14
C ASN A 303 2.87 -12.16 -0.21
N ILE A 304 1.85 -12.36 -1.03
CA ILE A 304 1.72 -11.68 -2.33
C ILE A 304 0.54 -10.71 -2.22
N PHE A 305 0.81 -9.46 -2.57
CA PHE A 305 -0.12 -8.35 -2.58
C PHE A 305 -0.36 -7.91 -4.02
N GLU A 306 -1.62 -7.75 -4.38
CA GLU A 306 -2.08 -7.23 -5.66
C GLU A 306 -2.53 -5.78 -5.49
N LEU A 307 -2.12 -4.93 -6.41
CA LEU A 307 -2.59 -3.54 -6.47
C LEU A 307 -3.89 -3.49 -7.27
N ALA A 308 -4.90 -2.77 -6.76
CA ALA A 308 -6.19 -2.62 -7.44
C ALA A 308 -6.06 -1.98 -8.84
N ASP A 309 -7.09 -2.15 -9.67
CA ASP A 309 -7.25 -1.53 -10.99
C ASP A 309 -6.04 -1.73 -11.92
N GLY A 310 -5.54 -2.96 -12.00
CA GLY A 310 -4.44 -3.31 -12.90
C GLY A 310 -3.12 -2.60 -12.60
N GLY A 311 -2.94 -2.12 -11.36
CA GLY A 311 -1.65 -1.61 -10.92
C GLY A 311 -1.25 -0.23 -11.45
N TYR A 312 -2.12 0.49 -12.19
CA TYR A 312 -1.81 1.85 -12.69
C TYR A 312 -1.39 2.78 -11.55
N MET A 313 -0.24 3.41 -11.64
CA MET A 313 0.27 4.35 -10.65
C MET A 313 0.03 5.79 -11.12
N ALA A 314 0.72 6.22 -12.17
CA ALA A 314 0.60 7.57 -12.70
C ALA A 314 1.25 7.66 -14.09
N GLU A 315 0.89 8.68 -14.85
CA GLU A 315 1.71 9.12 -15.98
C GLU A 315 2.84 10.00 -15.45
N LEU A 316 4.09 9.53 -15.60
CA LEU A 316 5.26 10.18 -15.03
C LEU A 316 6.03 10.98 -16.10
N GLN A 317 6.49 12.15 -15.70
CA GLN A 317 7.42 12.94 -16.50
C GLN A 317 8.86 12.50 -16.22
N ALA A 318 9.82 13.00 -17.00
CA ALA A 318 11.23 12.75 -16.71
C ALA A 318 11.62 13.33 -15.34
N GLY A 319 12.36 12.54 -14.55
CA GLY A 319 12.82 12.94 -13.23
C GLY A 319 13.09 11.75 -12.30
N ASP A 320 13.58 12.06 -11.11
CA ASP A 320 13.87 11.07 -10.07
C ASP A 320 12.66 10.88 -9.16
N TYR A 321 12.35 9.61 -8.89
CA TYR A 321 11.20 9.18 -8.12
C TYR A 321 11.61 8.12 -7.09
N THR A 322 10.76 7.96 -6.08
CA THR A 322 10.88 6.90 -5.09
C THR A 322 9.57 6.13 -5.03
N LEU A 323 9.64 4.82 -5.18
CA LEU A 323 8.57 3.91 -4.80
C LEU A 323 8.76 3.56 -3.32
N GLU A 324 7.74 3.80 -2.51
CA GLU A 324 7.76 3.43 -1.09
C GLU A 324 6.67 2.42 -0.79
N ILE A 325 7.01 1.44 0.05
CA ILE A 325 6.03 0.55 0.66
C ILE A 325 5.92 0.93 2.13
N GLU A 326 4.71 1.23 2.56
CA GLU A 326 4.40 1.62 3.93
C GLU A 326 3.51 0.55 4.57
N ILE A 327 3.75 0.20 5.84
CA ILE A 327 2.73 -0.40 6.70
C ILE A 327 2.25 0.67 7.67
N TYR A 328 0.95 1.01 7.59
CA TYR A 328 0.36 2.17 8.24
C TYR A 328 1.14 3.46 7.91
N ASN A 329 1.90 3.98 8.86
CA ASN A 329 2.69 5.22 8.72
C ASN A 329 4.19 4.96 8.62
N GLU A 330 4.63 3.71 8.66
CA GLU A 330 6.04 3.33 8.67
C GLU A 330 6.47 2.84 7.28
N THR A 331 7.45 3.52 6.69
CA THR A 331 8.08 3.08 5.44
C THR A 331 8.95 1.86 5.73
N ILE A 332 8.63 0.74 5.08
CA ILE A 332 9.33 -0.54 5.22
C ILE A 332 10.05 -0.98 3.95
N MET A 333 9.85 -0.25 2.85
CA MET A 333 10.69 -0.34 1.67
C MET A 333 10.78 1.02 0.99
N SER A 334 11.97 1.38 0.53
CA SER A 334 12.20 2.53 -0.33
C SER A 334 13.03 2.13 -1.55
N TYR A 335 12.51 2.41 -2.74
CA TYR A 335 13.09 2.01 -4.00
C TYR A 335 13.21 3.20 -4.96
N PRO A 336 14.41 3.77 -5.14
CA PRO A 336 14.62 4.89 -6.06
C PRO A 336 14.65 4.41 -7.52
N PHE A 337 14.06 5.22 -8.40
CA PHE A 337 14.12 5.03 -9.84
C PHE A 337 14.04 6.39 -10.58
N THR A 338 14.59 6.44 -11.78
CA THR A 338 14.58 7.62 -12.63
C THR A 338 13.77 7.32 -13.88
N VAL A 339 12.82 8.20 -14.20
CA VAL A 339 12.16 8.21 -15.51
C VAL A 339 12.99 9.10 -16.42
N GLN A 340 13.46 8.54 -17.53
CA GLN A 340 14.16 9.27 -18.58
C GLN A 340 13.22 9.50 -19.76
N LYS A 341 13.23 10.72 -20.29
CA LYS A 341 12.65 11.02 -21.59
C LYS A 341 13.77 11.13 -22.61
N ILE A 342 13.71 10.29 -23.62
CA ILE A 342 14.77 10.08 -24.59
C ILE A 342 14.30 10.65 -25.92
N GLU A 343 14.94 11.71 -26.38
CA GLU A 343 14.66 12.32 -27.68
C GLU A 343 15.47 11.60 -28.76
N THR A 344 14.83 11.19 -29.85
CA THR A 344 15.57 10.59 -30.98
C THR A 344 16.23 11.68 -31.81
N THR A 345 17.50 11.45 -32.18
CA THR A 345 18.19 12.31 -33.15
C THR A 345 17.93 11.91 -34.60
N ASP A 346 17.34 10.73 -34.83
CA ASP A 346 16.91 10.30 -36.15
C ASP A 346 15.57 10.95 -36.52
N SER A 347 15.58 11.74 -37.59
CA SER A 347 14.41 12.45 -38.13
C SER A 347 13.43 11.54 -38.89
N THR A 348 13.82 10.30 -39.18
CA THR A 348 12.96 9.30 -39.84
C THR A 348 12.20 8.41 -38.86
N ASN A 349 12.52 8.50 -37.57
CA ASN A 349 11.84 7.75 -36.52
C ASN A 349 10.40 8.24 -36.34
N GLN A 350 9.45 7.30 -36.30
CA GLN A 350 8.03 7.55 -36.08
C GLN A 350 7.76 8.14 -34.69
N TYR A 351 8.61 7.85 -33.71
CA TYR A 351 8.47 8.30 -32.33
C TYR A 351 9.53 9.35 -32.03
N PRO A 352 9.17 10.65 -31.90
CA PRO A 352 10.14 11.72 -31.65
C PRO A 352 10.78 11.61 -30.26
N HIS A 353 10.13 10.92 -29.33
CA HIS A 353 10.69 10.55 -28.05
C HIS A 353 10.05 9.26 -27.53
N TYR A 354 10.69 8.67 -26.53
CA TYR A 354 10.13 7.61 -25.71
C TYR A 354 10.62 7.74 -24.27
N PHE A 355 9.94 7.05 -23.36
CA PHE A 355 10.27 7.00 -21.95
C PHE A 355 10.96 5.68 -21.59
N SER A 356 11.91 5.75 -20.68
CA SER A 356 12.53 4.58 -20.05
C SER A 356 12.63 4.78 -18.54
N LEU A 357 12.72 3.67 -17.80
CA LEU A 357 12.87 3.66 -16.35
C LEU A 357 14.24 3.09 -16.02
N VAL A 358 15.09 3.86 -15.36
CA VAL A 358 16.41 3.45 -14.88
C VAL A 358 16.37 3.30 -13.37
N SER A 359 17.08 2.32 -12.84
CA SER A 359 17.12 2.03 -11.42
C SER A 359 18.41 1.34 -11.03
N SER A 360 18.67 1.24 -9.71
CA SER A 360 19.85 0.54 -9.18
C SER A 360 19.97 -0.93 -9.63
N TYR A 361 18.86 -1.56 -10.05
CA TYR A 361 18.89 -2.91 -10.59
C TYR A 361 19.53 -3.00 -11.97
N ASP A 362 19.47 -1.92 -12.75
CA ASP A 362 20.06 -1.87 -14.08
C ASP A 362 21.61 -1.83 -14.03
N ASP A 363 22.21 -1.83 -12.83
CA ASP A 363 23.64 -2.03 -12.59
C ASP A 363 24.04 -3.51 -12.38
N TYR A 364 23.08 -4.43 -12.48
CA TYR A 364 23.30 -5.86 -12.27
C TYR A 364 22.85 -6.68 -13.47
N ALA A 365 23.56 -7.77 -13.75
CA ALA A 365 23.08 -8.85 -14.62
C ALA A 365 22.49 -9.98 -13.77
N ARG A 366 21.46 -10.65 -14.28
CA ARG A 366 20.94 -11.89 -13.67
C ARG A 366 21.55 -13.09 -14.37
N LEU A 367 22.17 -13.98 -13.61
CA LEU A 367 22.70 -15.25 -14.08
C LEU A 367 21.81 -16.42 -13.64
N GLU A 368 21.48 -17.29 -14.58
CA GLU A 368 20.77 -18.55 -14.32
C GLU A 368 21.49 -19.68 -15.04
N ILE A 369 21.72 -20.80 -14.37
CA ILE A 369 22.25 -22.01 -14.99
C ILE A 369 21.11 -22.98 -15.24
N THR A 370 20.95 -23.39 -16.48
CA THR A 370 19.91 -24.34 -16.88
C THR A 370 20.33 -25.78 -16.56
N ALA A 371 19.35 -26.68 -16.53
CA ALA A 371 19.61 -28.13 -16.39
C ALA A 371 20.45 -28.71 -17.54
N GLU A 372 20.54 -28.03 -18.68
CA GLU A 372 21.34 -28.40 -19.84
C GLU A 372 22.75 -27.80 -19.79
N HIS A 373 23.18 -27.26 -18.65
CA HIS A 373 24.47 -26.62 -18.48
C HIS A 373 24.68 -25.42 -19.41
N CYS A 374 23.65 -24.59 -19.59
CA CYS A 374 23.77 -23.27 -20.22
C CYS A 374 23.73 -22.18 -19.17
N LEU A 375 24.54 -21.14 -19.35
CA LEU A 375 24.44 -19.89 -18.61
C LEU A 375 23.51 -18.94 -19.36
N ASN A 376 22.37 -18.64 -18.76
CA ASN A 376 21.50 -17.53 -19.18
C ASN A 376 21.96 -16.25 -18.47
N LEU A 377 22.46 -15.29 -19.22
CA LEU A 377 22.76 -13.94 -18.74
C LEU A 377 21.65 -12.99 -19.19
N HIS A 378 20.91 -12.41 -18.25
CA HIS A 378 19.94 -11.36 -18.53
C HIS A 378 20.59 -9.99 -18.32
N TYR A 379 20.86 -9.31 -19.43
CA TYR A 379 21.54 -8.02 -19.45
C TYR A 379 20.53 -6.86 -19.53
N PRO A 380 20.63 -5.84 -18.66
CA PRO A 380 19.73 -4.69 -18.68
C PRO A 380 20.07 -3.73 -19.84
N LEU A 381 19.31 -3.80 -20.93
CA LEU A 381 19.49 -2.94 -22.13
C LEU A 381 19.39 -1.43 -21.83
N LYS A 382 18.76 -1.06 -20.71
CA LYS A 382 18.66 0.34 -20.25
C LYS A 382 20.00 1.03 -20.06
N ARG A 383 21.08 0.29 -19.80
CA ARG A 383 22.45 0.83 -19.73
C ARG A 383 22.94 1.43 -21.04
N LEU A 384 22.38 1.00 -22.16
CA LEU A 384 22.76 1.44 -23.50
C LEU A 384 21.97 2.67 -23.96
N VAL A 385 20.96 3.11 -23.20
CA VAL A 385 20.11 4.25 -23.59
C VAL A 385 20.93 5.47 -23.92
N GLU A 386 21.83 5.88 -23.04
CA GLU A 386 22.58 7.13 -23.20
C GLU A 386 23.41 7.15 -24.50
N SER A 387 23.99 6.01 -24.89
CA SER A 387 24.92 5.91 -26.02
C SER A 387 24.31 5.36 -27.32
N LYS A 388 23.16 4.67 -27.24
CA LYS A 388 22.57 3.93 -28.38
C LYS A 388 21.12 4.26 -28.68
N HIS A 389 20.48 5.22 -28.00
CA HIS A 389 19.05 5.51 -28.15
C HIS A 389 18.54 5.91 -29.56
N SER A 390 19.44 6.31 -30.47
CA SER A 390 19.09 6.80 -31.81
C SER A 390 19.71 5.99 -32.95
N VAL A 391 20.24 4.79 -32.68
CA VAL A 391 20.75 3.89 -33.72
C VAL A 391 19.63 3.03 -34.30
N ASP A 392 19.85 2.41 -35.46
CA ASP A 392 18.87 1.46 -36.03
C ASP A 392 18.87 0.13 -35.27
N GLU A 393 20.06 -0.42 -35.04
CA GLU A 393 20.27 -1.67 -34.34
C GLU A 393 21.55 -1.65 -33.51
N ILE A 394 21.59 -2.50 -32.48
CA ILE A 394 22.74 -2.73 -31.62
C ILE A 394 23.09 -4.21 -31.72
N ASN A 395 24.36 -4.54 -31.93
CA ASN A 395 24.84 -5.91 -31.86
C ASN A 395 25.51 -6.16 -30.51
N ILE A 396 24.97 -7.09 -29.74
CA ILE A 396 25.47 -7.44 -28.41
C ILE A 396 26.01 -8.86 -28.46
N GLU A 397 27.23 -9.05 -28.00
CA GLU A 397 27.88 -10.36 -27.96
C GLU A 397 28.42 -10.65 -26.55
N ILE A 398 28.39 -11.93 -26.17
CA ILE A 398 28.97 -12.45 -24.93
C ILE A 398 30.11 -13.41 -25.25
N THR A 399 31.26 -13.16 -24.64
CA THR A 399 32.38 -14.11 -24.58
C THR A 399 32.74 -14.38 -23.12
N MET A 400 33.46 -15.46 -22.86
CA MET A 400 33.79 -15.85 -21.48
C MET A 400 35.28 -16.12 -21.32
N GLU A 401 35.82 -15.77 -20.17
CA GLU A 401 37.14 -16.18 -19.70
C GLU A 401 36.98 -17.05 -18.45
N LYS A 402 37.83 -18.08 -18.31
CA LYS A 402 38.04 -18.83 -17.08
C LYS A 402 39.49 -18.63 -16.63
N ASP A 403 39.67 -18.15 -15.40
CA ASP A 403 40.98 -17.94 -14.78
C ASP A 403 41.96 -17.13 -15.67
N GLY A 404 41.42 -16.17 -16.43
CA GLY A 404 42.16 -15.29 -17.35
C GLY A 404 42.48 -15.87 -18.72
N GLN A 405 41.90 -17.03 -19.08
CA GLN A 405 42.02 -17.65 -20.40
C GLN A 405 40.65 -17.74 -21.06
N ALA A 406 40.61 -17.65 -22.40
CA ALA A 406 39.36 -17.78 -23.14
C ALA A 406 38.67 -19.11 -22.84
N TRP A 407 37.37 -19.07 -22.58
CA TRP A 407 36.55 -20.23 -22.25
C TRP A 407 35.26 -20.24 -23.08
N PRO A 408 34.81 -21.40 -23.56
CA PRO A 408 35.54 -22.67 -23.62
C PRO A 408 36.71 -22.63 -24.60
N GLU A 409 37.67 -23.55 -24.45
CA GLU A 409 38.80 -23.68 -25.39
C GLU A 409 38.39 -24.26 -26.75
N TRP A 410 37.19 -24.86 -26.84
CA TRP A 410 36.63 -25.43 -28.06
C TRP A 410 35.82 -24.40 -28.85
N LYS A 411 35.82 -24.52 -30.19
CA LYS A 411 35.08 -23.61 -31.07
C LYS A 411 33.58 -23.87 -31.00
N HIS A 412 32.80 -22.79 -30.93
CA HIS A 412 31.33 -22.82 -30.87
C HIS A 412 30.64 -23.23 -32.20
N ASP A 413 31.38 -23.65 -33.22
CA ASP A 413 30.93 -23.92 -34.60
C ASP A 413 29.74 -24.92 -34.69
N HIS A 414 29.43 -25.66 -33.61
CA HIS A 414 28.31 -26.59 -33.51
C HIS A 414 27.03 -26.02 -32.88
N TYR A 415 27.08 -24.84 -32.28
CA TYR A 415 25.90 -24.12 -31.78
C TYR A 415 25.45 -23.11 -32.83
N GLN A 416 24.26 -23.32 -33.38
CA GLN A 416 23.61 -22.31 -34.22
C GLN A 416 23.25 -21.09 -33.37
N THR A 417 24.18 -20.15 -33.24
CA THR A 417 24.08 -18.67 -33.21
C THR A 417 22.85 -17.97 -32.60
N ASN A 418 22.06 -18.61 -31.75
CA ASN A 418 21.03 -17.93 -30.97
C ASN A 418 21.55 -17.83 -29.54
N GLY A 419 21.87 -16.62 -29.08
CA GLY A 419 22.22 -16.34 -27.68
C GLY A 419 23.66 -15.91 -27.39
N LEU A 420 24.65 -16.22 -28.25
CA LEU A 420 26.01 -15.68 -28.10
C LEU A 420 26.13 -14.27 -28.66
N THR A 421 25.40 -14.00 -29.73
CA THR A 421 25.26 -12.68 -30.35
C THR A 421 23.77 -12.43 -30.55
N GLU A 422 23.32 -11.24 -30.22
CA GLU A 422 21.93 -10.81 -30.38
C GLU A 422 21.89 -9.41 -30.97
N THR A 423 21.02 -9.22 -31.96
CA THR A 423 20.79 -7.90 -32.58
C THR A 423 19.50 -7.30 -32.04
N VAL A 424 19.61 -6.14 -31.40
CA VAL A 424 18.49 -5.40 -30.82
C VAL A 424 18.10 -4.26 -31.74
N LYS A 425 16.85 -4.25 -32.21
CA LYS A 425 16.30 -3.11 -32.97
C LYS A 425 15.93 -1.98 -32.03
N VAL A 426 16.38 -0.77 -32.33
CA VAL A 426 16.17 0.42 -31.50
C VAL A 426 15.23 1.38 -32.20
N ASN A 427 15.59 1.81 -33.40
CA ASN A 427 14.79 2.76 -34.16
C ASN A 427 13.37 2.23 -34.41
N ASN A 428 12.37 3.11 -34.34
CA ASN A 428 10.94 2.79 -34.42
C ASN A 428 10.44 1.75 -33.39
N THR A 429 11.23 1.42 -32.36
CA THR A 429 10.92 0.37 -31.38
C THR A 429 10.96 0.92 -29.95
N PRO A 430 10.00 1.74 -29.49
CA PRO A 430 10.04 2.37 -28.16
C PRO A 430 10.23 1.40 -26.98
N ALA A 431 9.81 0.15 -27.15
CA ALA A 431 9.86 -0.87 -26.12
C ALA A 431 11.22 -1.61 -26.00
N TRP A 432 12.24 -1.22 -26.79
CA TRP A 432 13.50 -1.97 -26.90
C TRP A 432 14.26 -2.15 -25.57
N THR A 433 14.01 -1.31 -24.56
CA THR A 433 14.63 -1.38 -23.22
C THR A 433 13.78 -2.04 -22.14
N LEU A 434 12.53 -2.41 -22.44
CA LEU A 434 11.58 -2.83 -21.40
C LEU A 434 11.94 -4.18 -20.77
N ALA A 435 12.50 -5.10 -21.56
CA ALA A 435 12.92 -6.41 -21.10
C ALA A 435 14.44 -6.51 -21.12
N PRO A 436 15.06 -7.19 -20.14
CA PRO A 436 16.48 -7.50 -20.22
C PRO A 436 16.72 -8.46 -21.39
N LEU A 437 17.83 -8.27 -22.09
CA LEU A 437 18.26 -9.16 -23.15
C LEU A 437 18.76 -10.47 -22.53
N LYS A 438 18.20 -11.60 -22.96
CA LYS A 438 18.68 -12.92 -22.56
C LYS A 438 19.76 -13.39 -23.53
N LEU A 439 21.00 -13.41 -23.08
CA LEU A 439 22.13 -14.03 -23.75
C LEU A 439 22.30 -15.46 -23.20
N VAL A 440 22.52 -16.43 -24.08
CA VAL A 440 22.66 -17.84 -23.72
C VAL A 440 24.05 -18.31 -24.10
N PHE A 441 24.81 -18.71 -23.10
CA PHE A 441 26.18 -19.18 -23.27
C PHE A 441 26.27 -20.66 -22.89
N PRO A 442 26.77 -21.56 -23.77
CA PRO A 442 27.04 -22.94 -23.40
C PRO A 442 28.05 -23.03 -22.26
N PHE A 443 27.66 -23.62 -21.14
CA PHE A 443 28.41 -23.57 -19.87
C PHE A 443 28.63 -24.97 -19.29
N GLY A 444 29.23 -25.83 -20.11
CA GLY A 444 29.66 -27.17 -19.76
C GLY A 444 31.11 -27.42 -20.13
N ASP A 445 31.62 -28.61 -19.79
CA ASP A 445 32.99 -29.04 -20.13
C ASP A 445 33.13 -29.59 -21.56
N GLU A 446 32.02 -29.97 -22.21
CA GLU A 446 32.01 -30.55 -23.56
C GLU A 446 31.19 -29.72 -24.57
N PRO A 447 31.52 -29.80 -25.88
CA PRO A 447 30.79 -29.10 -26.94
C PRO A 447 29.37 -29.65 -27.20
N GLU A 448 29.04 -30.89 -26.82
CA GLU A 448 27.73 -31.47 -27.05
C GLU A 448 26.87 -31.43 -25.78
N LEU A 449 25.78 -30.61 -25.75
CA LEU A 449 24.92 -30.41 -24.56
C LEU A 449 24.49 -31.69 -23.85
N HIS A 450 24.14 -32.73 -24.61
CA HIS A 450 23.62 -33.99 -24.07
C HIS A 450 24.70 -34.89 -23.44
N LYS A 451 25.98 -34.53 -23.59
CA LYS A 451 27.14 -35.18 -22.98
C LYS A 451 27.88 -34.27 -22.00
N ALA A 452 27.56 -32.97 -22.00
CA ALA A 452 28.18 -31.99 -21.14
C ALA A 452 27.95 -32.32 -19.66
N ASN A 453 29.02 -32.30 -18.89
CA ASN A 453 28.95 -32.17 -17.45
C ASN A 453 28.90 -30.67 -17.09
N PRO A 454 28.63 -30.33 -15.82
CA PRO A 454 28.77 -28.95 -15.34
C PRO A 454 30.14 -28.36 -15.69
N ALA A 455 30.19 -27.06 -15.96
CA ALA A 455 31.44 -26.35 -16.14
C ALA A 455 32.41 -26.63 -14.97
N PRO A 456 33.73 -26.73 -15.22
CA PRO A 456 34.70 -27.01 -14.17
C PRO A 456 34.78 -25.84 -13.18
N ASP A 457 35.01 -26.13 -11.90
CA ASP A 457 35.21 -25.11 -10.89
C ASP A 457 36.28 -24.07 -11.31
N GLY A 458 36.04 -22.80 -11.00
CA GLY A 458 36.97 -21.71 -11.31
C GLY A 458 36.35 -20.33 -11.27
N ARG A 459 37.15 -19.32 -11.58
CA ARG A 459 36.68 -17.93 -11.68
C ARG A 459 36.39 -17.60 -13.13
N TYR A 460 35.18 -17.15 -13.38
CA TYR A 460 34.66 -16.84 -14.68
C TYR A 460 34.43 -15.34 -14.84
N ARG A 461 34.65 -14.86 -16.05
CA ARG A 461 34.36 -13.49 -16.46
C ARG A 461 33.62 -13.51 -17.79
N ALA A 462 32.35 -13.12 -17.78
CA ALA A 462 31.61 -12.85 -18.99
C ALA A 462 31.94 -11.43 -19.47
N LEU A 463 32.36 -11.31 -20.72
CA LEU A 463 32.69 -10.07 -21.40
C LEU A 463 31.54 -9.74 -22.35
N LEU A 464 30.88 -8.60 -22.13
CA LEU A 464 29.81 -8.11 -22.98
C LEU A 464 30.38 -7.07 -23.94
N THR A 465 30.33 -7.36 -25.23
CA THR A 465 30.70 -6.42 -26.28
C THR A 465 29.45 -5.85 -26.94
N VAL A 466 29.50 -4.57 -27.26
CA VAL A 466 28.43 -3.81 -27.93
C VAL A 466 29.02 -3.17 -29.18
N ASP A 467 28.51 -3.56 -30.34
CA ASP A 467 29.02 -3.16 -31.65
C ASP A 467 30.54 -3.40 -31.82
N GLY A 468 31.03 -4.49 -31.22
CA GLY A 468 32.44 -4.90 -31.27
C GLY A 468 33.35 -4.28 -30.22
N GLU A 469 32.85 -3.39 -29.35
CA GLU A 469 33.61 -2.78 -28.26
C GLU A 469 33.21 -3.37 -26.91
N LEU A 470 34.19 -3.69 -26.06
CA LEU A 470 33.91 -4.14 -24.68
C LEU A 470 33.16 -3.04 -23.93
N PHE A 471 31.99 -3.38 -23.38
CA PHE A 471 31.13 -2.41 -22.72
C PHE A 471 30.99 -2.68 -21.22
N ASP A 472 30.69 -3.92 -20.84
CA ASP A 472 30.53 -4.34 -19.45
C ASP A 472 31.08 -5.75 -19.25
N THR A 473 31.32 -6.11 -17.99
CA THR A 473 31.80 -7.42 -17.58
C THR A 473 31.06 -7.92 -16.35
N VAL A 474 30.87 -9.23 -16.27
CA VAL A 474 30.28 -9.93 -15.12
C VAL A 474 31.29 -10.94 -14.59
N ASN A 475 31.73 -10.75 -13.35
CA ASN A 475 32.72 -11.60 -12.70
C ASN A 475 32.03 -12.51 -11.67
N PHE A 476 32.25 -13.83 -11.76
CA PHE A 476 31.64 -14.79 -10.85
C PHE A 476 32.54 -16.00 -10.61
N GLU A 477 32.35 -16.68 -9.49
CA GLU A 477 33.01 -17.95 -9.18
C GLU A 477 31.99 -19.07 -9.44
N PHE A 478 32.42 -20.17 -10.04
CA PHE A 478 31.59 -21.37 -10.17
C PHE A 478 32.24 -22.49 -9.38
N LYS A 479 31.46 -23.13 -8.52
CA LYS A 479 31.97 -24.17 -7.64
C LYS A 479 30.86 -25.16 -7.27
N ASP A 480 31.18 -26.45 -7.30
CA ASP A 480 30.26 -27.53 -6.91
C ASP A 480 28.91 -27.46 -7.66
N GLY A 481 28.94 -27.03 -8.92
CA GLY A 481 27.73 -26.89 -9.74
C GLY A 481 26.91 -25.62 -9.48
N GLN A 482 27.41 -24.66 -8.69
CA GLN A 482 26.69 -23.45 -8.30
C GLN A 482 27.49 -22.17 -8.59
N VAL A 483 26.77 -21.09 -8.93
CA VAL A 483 27.34 -19.75 -9.04
C VAL A 483 27.55 -19.19 -7.64
N ILE A 484 28.79 -18.91 -7.29
CA ILE A 484 29.21 -18.23 -6.07
C ILE A 484 29.62 -16.80 -6.46
N SER A 485 29.02 -15.80 -5.85
CA SER A 485 29.49 -14.42 -5.96
C SER A 485 30.14 -13.99 -4.64
N GLN A 486 31.40 -13.56 -4.68
CA GLN A 486 32.03 -12.89 -3.52
C GLN A 486 31.45 -11.47 -3.29
N ALA A 487 30.77 -10.93 -4.29
CA ALA A 487 30.06 -9.66 -4.28
C ALA A 487 28.56 -9.90 -4.49
N PHE A 488 27.93 -10.77 -3.69
CA PHE A 488 26.53 -10.50 -3.34
C PHE A 488 26.54 -9.06 -2.84
N ALA A 489 25.85 -8.14 -3.50
CA ALA A 489 25.88 -6.74 -3.14
C ALA A 489 25.68 -6.62 -1.62
N GLY A 490 26.76 -6.36 -0.91
CA GLY A 490 26.78 -6.48 0.53
C GLY A 490 26.04 -5.28 1.06
N SER A 491 24.75 -5.43 1.37
CA SER A 491 23.88 -4.59 2.22
C SER A 491 23.89 -3.06 2.03
N ALA A 492 24.69 -2.49 1.13
CA ALA A 492 25.02 -1.07 1.08
C ALA A 492 24.79 -0.44 -0.31
N THR A 493 24.70 -1.25 -1.38
CA THR A 493 24.44 -0.76 -2.75
C THR A 493 23.23 -1.39 -3.43
N MET A 494 22.72 -2.52 -2.94
CA MET A 494 21.34 -2.92 -3.18
C MET A 494 20.52 -2.44 -1.97
N PRO A 495 19.30 -1.89 -2.14
CA PRO A 495 18.43 -1.62 -1.00
C PRO A 495 18.35 -2.92 -0.19
N ALA A 496 18.62 -2.85 1.11
CA ALA A 496 18.87 -3.99 2.00
C ALA A 496 17.70 -4.98 2.15
N GLU A 497 16.66 -4.81 1.35
CA GLU A 497 15.35 -5.46 1.43
C GLU A 497 15.15 -6.57 0.37
N PHE A 498 16.08 -6.77 -0.56
CA PHE A 498 15.96 -7.73 -1.68
C PHE A 498 16.93 -8.92 -1.56
N VAL A 499 16.74 -9.80 -0.58
CA VAL A 499 17.69 -10.90 -0.29
C VAL A 499 17.04 -12.27 -0.49
N TYR A 500 16.61 -12.57 -1.73
CA TYR A 500 16.25 -13.92 -2.18
C TYR A 500 16.55 -14.14 -3.68
N THR A 501 17.81 -14.07 -4.09
CA THR A 501 18.25 -14.42 -5.45
C THR A 501 17.63 -15.75 -5.95
N GLU A 502 17.56 -16.76 -5.09
CA GLU A 502 17.03 -18.09 -5.43
C GLU A 502 15.51 -18.11 -5.68
N GLU A 503 14.71 -17.24 -5.04
CA GLU A 503 13.26 -17.15 -5.30
C GLU A 503 12.93 -16.24 -6.51
N HIS A 504 13.96 -15.61 -7.09
CA HIS A 504 13.90 -14.65 -8.19
C HIS A 504 14.44 -15.18 -9.52
N THR A 505 14.56 -16.50 -9.66
CA THR A 505 15.00 -17.19 -10.91
C THR A 505 16.46 -16.95 -11.31
N GLY A 506 17.36 -16.54 -10.39
CA GLY A 506 18.80 -16.44 -10.69
C GLY A 506 19.63 -15.59 -9.71
N VAL A 507 20.94 -15.56 -9.89
CA VAL A 507 21.90 -14.79 -9.08
C VAL A 507 22.14 -13.42 -9.70
N PHE A 508 22.03 -12.35 -8.92
CA PHE A 508 22.34 -10.98 -9.35
C PHE A 508 23.82 -10.67 -9.14
N ILE A 509 24.50 -10.23 -10.20
CA ILE A 509 25.93 -9.94 -10.17
C ILE A 509 26.18 -8.53 -10.70
N PRO A 510 26.95 -7.69 -9.99
CA PRO A 510 27.27 -6.34 -10.44
C PRO A 510 27.94 -6.34 -11.81
N LEU A 511 27.55 -5.37 -12.65
CA LEU A 511 28.23 -5.07 -13.90
C LEU A 511 29.43 -4.15 -13.63
N THR A 512 30.58 -4.49 -14.18
CA THR A 512 31.80 -3.68 -14.10
C THR A 512 32.29 -3.29 -15.49
N LYS A 513 32.68 -2.02 -15.66
CA LYS A 513 33.31 -1.53 -16.88
C LYS A 513 34.68 -2.14 -17.11
#